data_AF-A0A957T5J3-F1
#
_entry.id   AF-A0A957T5J3-F1
#
_cell.length_a   1.000
_cell.length_b   1.000
_cell.length_c   1.000
_cell.angle_alpha   90.00
_cell.angle_beta   90.00
_cell.angle_gamma   90.00
#
_symmetry.space_group_name_H-M   'P 1'
#
loop_
_entity.id
_entity.type
_entity.pdbx_description
1 polymer ?
#
loop_
_entity_poly.entity_id
_entity_poly.type
_entity_poly.pdbx_seq_one_letter_code
_entity_poly.pdbx_strand_id
1 'polypeptide(L)'
;HARLIEALALLGDRNAALAAYHRCVTLLAEELDAPPGEALQQLHTQLTQVHDATAVAAALQQYAVKSGRHFHFPQFSTPFFGREAEVARIVQSMADPRCRLLTVTGPGGMGKSRLIVEAAQRVNPLDYPDGLYFVPLASLTQPDEVIRAIADAVSV
;
A
#
# COMPACT_ATOMS: atom_id res chain seq x y z
N HIS A 1 0.69 12.59 -4.50
CA HIS A 1 2.11 13.00 -4.51
C HIS A 1 3.05 11.95 -3.91
N ALA A 2 2.82 11.42 -2.69
CA ALA A 2 3.65 10.36 -2.09
C ALA A 2 3.88 9.12 -2.98
N ARG A 3 2.81 8.53 -3.55
CA ARG A 3 2.91 7.38 -4.49
C ARG A 3 3.74 7.65 -5.76
N LEU A 4 3.84 8.90 -6.20
CA LEU A 4 4.66 9.29 -7.35
C LEU A 4 6.15 9.32 -6.97
N ILE A 5 6.46 9.83 -5.77
CA ILE A 5 7.83 9.83 -5.23
C ILE A 5 8.30 8.40 -5.00
N GLU A 6 7.44 7.54 -4.45
CA GLU A 6 7.70 6.09 -4.27
C GLU A 6 7.95 5.37 -5.60
N ALA A 7 7.09 5.59 -6.61
CA ALA A 7 7.24 4.95 -7.91
C ALA A 7 8.53 5.38 -8.64
N LEU A 8 8.89 6.66 -8.59
CA LEU A 8 10.10 7.18 -9.24
C LEU A 8 11.38 6.67 -8.56
N ALA A 9 11.36 6.55 -7.24
CA ALA A 9 12.47 6.03 -6.47
C ALA A 9 12.66 4.51 -6.67
N LEU A 10 11.58 3.73 -6.81
CA LEU A 10 11.64 2.30 -7.15
C LEU A 10 12.10 2.03 -8.59
N LEU A 11 11.87 2.98 -9.51
CA LEU A 11 12.38 2.94 -10.88
C LEU A 11 13.87 3.33 -10.99
N GLY A 12 14.53 3.65 -9.86
CA GLY A 12 15.94 4.07 -9.82
C GLY A 12 16.17 5.53 -10.23
N ASP A 13 15.12 6.27 -10.55
CA ASP A 13 15.23 7.68 -10.95
C ASP A 13 15.14 8.60 -9.72
N ARG A 14 16.22 8.59 -8.94
CA ARG A 14 16.36 9.39 -7.71
C ARG A 14 16.12 10.88 -7.95
N ASN A 15 16.62 11.41 -9.07
CA ASN A 15 16.46 12.83 -9.40
C ASN A 15 14.99 13.16 -9.64
N ALA A 16 14.26 12.29 -10.34
CA ALA A 16 12.82 12.46 -10.50
C ALA A 16 12.06 12.36 -9.17
N ALA A 17 12.47 11.46 -8.26
CA ALA A 17 11.88 11.35 -6.93
C ALA A 17 12.10 12.62 -6.08
N LEU A 18 13.31 13.18 -6.08
CA LEU A 18 13.63 14.45 -5.40
C LEU A 18 12.87 15.64 -6.02
N ALA A 19 12.78 15.70 -7.34
CA ALA A 19 11.99 16.74 -8.03
C ALA A 19 10.50 16.63 -7.69
N ALA A 20 9.95 15.42 -7.57
CA ALA A 20 8.59 15.19 -7.12
C ALA A 20 8.37 15.58 -5.64
N TYR A 21 9.36 15.35 -4.78
CA TYR A 21 9.36 15.84 -3.39
C TYR A 21 9.28 17.36 -3.35
N HIS A 22 10.19 18.08 -4.03
CA HIS A 22 10.19 19.54 -4.02
C HIS A 22 8.87 20.13 -4.54
N ARG A 23 8.32 19.57 -5.64
CA ARG A 23 6.99 19.97 -6.13
C ARG A 23 5.89 19.76 -5.08
N CYS A 24 5.94 18.66 -4.35
CA CYS A 24 4.96 18.38 -3.29
C CYS A 24 5.08 19.39 -2.14
N VAL A 25 6.29 19.77 -1.75
CA VAL A 25 6.52 20.78 -0.69
C VAL A 25 6.00 22.14 -1.12
N THR A 26 6.30 22.56 -2.36
CA THR A 26 5.79 23.82 -2.92
C THR A 26 4.26 23.85 -2.91
N LEU A 27 3.60 22.80 -3.39
CA LEU A 27 2.14 22.72 -3.40
C LEU A 27 1.51 22.70 -2.00
N LEU A 28 2.13 22.03 -1.03
CA LEU A 28 1.64 22.02 0.36
C LEU A 28 1.73 23.40 1.01
N ALA A 29 2.80 24.15 0.71
CA ALA A 29 2.96 25.51 1.19
C ALA A 29 1.97 26.47 0.51
N GLU A 30 1.75 26.32 -0.81
CA GLU A 30 0.87 27.20 -1.59
C GLU A 30 -0.62 26.97 -1.31
N GLU A 31 -1.06 25.72 -1.21
CA GLU A 31 -2.50 25.37 -1.15
C GLU A 31 -3.00 25.11 0.29
N LEU A 32 -2.12 24.71 1.20
CA LEU A 32 -2.51 24.21 2.52
C LEU A 32 -1.83 24.95 3.69
N ASP A 33 -0.92 25.89 3.40
CA ASP A 33 -0.08 26.63 4.37
C ASP A 33 0.53 25.72 5.45
N ALA A 34 0.83 24.48 5.05
CA ALA A 34 1.24 23.41 5.93
C ALA A 34 2.64 22.93 5.56
N PRO A 35 3.55 22.75 6.54
CA PRO A 35 4.83 22.13 6.27
C PRO A 35 4.65 20.65 5.87
N PRO A 36 5.58 20.07 5.08
CA PRO A 36 5.58 18.64 4.82
C PRO A 36 5.69 17.88 6.16
N GLY A 37 4.84 16.87 6.36
CA GLY A 37 4.83 16.08 7.60
C GLY A 37 6.17 15.39 7.87
N GLU A 38 6.47 15.10 9.15
CA GLU A 38 7.76 14.55 9.58
C GLU A 38 8.20 13.29 8.83
N ALA A 39 7.26 12.38 8.54
CA ALA A 39 7.55 11.20 7.75
C ALA A 39 8.13 11.57 6.37
N LEU A 40 7.57 12.58 5.71
CA LEU A 40 7.96 12.99 4.36
C LEU A 40 9.33 13.68 4.37
N GLN A 41 9.63 14.44 5.42
CA GLN A 41 10.95 15.03 5.66
C GLN A 41 12.02 13.96 5.92
N GLN A 42 11.69 12.93 6.70
CA GLN A 42 12.60 11.79 6.95
C GLN A 42 12.91 11.03 5.67
N LEU A 43 11.91 10.83 4.79
CA LEU A 43 12.12 10.20 3.49
C LEU A 43 13.11 11.01 2.62
N HIS A 44 12.97 12.34 2.58
CA HIS A 44 13.90 13.20 1.84
C HIS A 44 15.34 13.06 2.35
N THR A 45 15.53 13.09 3.67
CA THR A 45 16.85 12.90 4.29
C THR A 45 17.45 11.54 3.95
N GLN A 46 16.65 10.48 3.96
CA GLN A 46 17.11 9.14 3.58
C GLN A 46 17.47 9.05 2.09
N LEU A 47 16.64 9.61 1.20
CA LEU A 47 16.90 9.64 -0.25
C LEU A 47 18.15 10.45 -0.63
N THR A 48 18.52 11.46 0.17
CA THR A 48 19.75 12.23 -0.04
C THR A 48 21.00 11.51 0.48
N GLN A 49 20.87 10.69 1.53
CA GLN A 49 22.01 9.96 2.11
C GLN A 49 22.30 8.61 1.42
N VAL A 50 21.35 8.07 0.67
CA VAL A 50 21.46 6.74 0.06
C VAL A 50 21.71 6.82 -1.46
N HIS A 51 22.63 5.99 -1.95
CA HIS A 51 22.98 5.86 -3.37
C HIS A 51 22.56 4.53 -4.02
N ASP A 52 22.17 3.55 -3.21
CA ASP A 52 21.80 2.21 -3.68
C ASP A 52 20.27 2.06 -3.75
N ALA A 53 19.76 1.51 -4.85
CA ALA A 53 18.35 1.22 -5.09
C ALA A 53 17.72 0.38 -3.97
N THR A 54 18.49 -0.54 -3.38
CA THR A 54 18.05 -1.42 -2.30
C THR A 54 17.74 -0.65 -1.02
N ALA A 55 18.59 0.32 -0.69
CA ALA A 55 18.41 1.14 0.51
C ALA A 55 17.37 2.26 0.28
N VAL A 56 17.18 2.71 -0.98
CA VAL A 56 16.04 3.56 -1.36
C VAL A 56 14.71 2.83 -1.14
N ALA A 57 14.60 1.56 -1.53
CA ALA A 57 13.41 0.75 -1.28
C ALA A 57 13.11 0.61 0.23
N ALA A 58 14.13 0.39 1.06
CA ALA A 58 13.98 0.32 2.51
C ALA A 58 13.50 1.65 3.13
N ALA A 59 14.01 2.79 2.65
CA ALA A 59 13.58 4.12 3.10
C ALA A 59 12.10 4.40 2.78
N LEU A 60 11.64 4.02 1.57
CA LEU A 60 10.23 4.13 1.19
C LEU A 60 9.33 3.25 2.04
N GLN A 61 9.78 2.03 2.35
CA GLN A 61 9.04 1.12 3.22
C GLN A 61 8.93 1.71 4.64
N GLN A 62 10.02 2.29 5.17
CA GLN A 62 9.99 2.99 6.46
C GLN A 62 9.07 4.21 6.47
N TYR A 63 9.03 4.96 5.36
CA TYR A 63 8.12 6.10 5.20
C TYR A 63 6.65 5.64 5.14
N ALA A 64 6.34 4.57 4.41
CA ALA A 64 4.99 4.00 4.34
C ALA A 64 4.49 3.57 5.74
N VAL A 65 5.37 2.92 6.52
CA VAL A 65 5.11 2.52 7.90
C VAL A 65 4.87 3.73 8.82
N LYS A 66 5.73 4.76 8.77
CA LYS A 66 5.58 5.96 9.61
C LYS A 66 4.43 6.88 9.20
N SER A 67 4.03 6.83 7.94
CA SER A 67 2.88 7.60 7.44
C SER A 67 1.53 6.92 7.74
N GLY A 68 1.53 5.80 8.48
CA GLY A 68 0.32 5.03 8.83
C GLY A 68 -0.34 4.37 7.62
N ARG A 69 0.30 4.38 6.44
CA ARG A 69 -0.24 3.85 5.20
C ARG A 69 0.21 2.42 5.01
N HIS A 70 -0.34 1.52 5.83
CA HIS A 70 -0.06 0.10 5.75
C HIS A 70 -0.85 -0.53 4.60
N PHE A 71 -0.19 -0.78 3.47
CA PHE A 71 -0.72 -1.61 2.38
C PHE A 71 0.22 -2.80 2.18
N HIS A 72 0.07 -3.81 3.03
CA HIS A 72 0.89 -5.03 2.95
C HIS A 72 0.15 -6.07 2.10
N PHE A 73 0.47 -6.12 0.80
CA PHE A 73 -0.07 -7.11 -0.12
C PHE A 73 1.04 -7.96 -0.74
N PRO A 74 0.76 -9.23 -1.08
CA PRO A 74 1.68 -10.02 -1.89
C PRO A 74 1.89 -9.35 -3.25
N GLN A 75 3.14 -9.29 -3.69
CA GLN A 75 3.47 -8.80 -5.03
C GLN A 75 3.30 -9.91 -6.06
N PHE A 76 2.61 -9.61 -7.15
CA PHE A 76 2.46 -10.52 -8.28
C PHE A 76 3.30 -10.01 -9.44
N SER A 77 4.19 -10.85 -9.97
CA SER A 77 5.15 -10.49 -11.03
C SER A 77 4.57 -10.54 -12.44
N THR A 78 3.37 -11.09 -12.60
CA THR A 78 2.66 -11.16 -13.88
C THR A 78 1.61 -10.06 -13.95
N PRO A 79 1.22 -9.55 -15.13
CA PRO A 79 0.12 -8.60 -15.23
C PRO A 79 -1.23 -9.28 -14.95
N PHE A 80 -2.22 -8.52 -14.47
CA PHE A 80 -3.58 -9.00 -14.24
C PHE A 80 -4.46 -8.65 -15.43
N PHE A 81 -5.17 -9.65 -15.97
CA PHE A 81 -5.95 -9.50 -17.19
C PHE A 81 -7.38 -9.98 -16.97
N GLY A 82 -8.33 -9.20 -17.51
CA GLY A 82 -9.75 -9.50 -17.41
C GLY A 82 -10.29 -9.38 -15.99
N ARG A 83 -11.58 -9.65 -15.82
CA ARG A 83 -12.30 -9.63 -14.53
C ARG A 83 -12.50 -8.26 -13.89
N GLU A 84 -12.50 -7.20 -14.71
CA GLU A 84 -12.72 -5.84 -14.23
C GLU A 84 -14.10 -5.63 -13.61
N ALA A 85 -15.10 -6.36 -14.10
CA ALA A 85 -16.43 -6.35 -13.51
C ALA A 85 -16.45 -6.98 -12.11
N GLU A 86 -15.70 -8.07 -11.88
CA GLU A 86 -15.55 -8.65 -10.54
C GLU A 86 -14.81 -7.72 -9.59
N VAL A 87 -13.71 -7.10 -10.06
CA VAL A 87 -12.97 -6.15 -9.22
C VAL A 87 -13.85 -4.96 -8.85
N ALA A 88 -14.57 -4.37 -9.82
CA ALA A 88 -15.47 -3.26 -9.56
C ALA A 88 -16.55 -3.62 -8.53
N ARG A 89 -17.11 -4.83 -8.59
CA ARG A 89 -18.08 -5.33 -7.59
C ARG A 89 -17.48 -5.45 -6.19
N ILE A 90 -16.24 -5.93 -6.09
CA ILE A 90 -15.55 -6.02 -4.80
C ILE A 90 -15.28 -4.62 -4.24
N VAL A 91 -14.74 -3.71 -5.05
CA VAL A 91 -14.49 -2.31 -4.64
C VAL A 91 -15.78 -1.62 -4.18
N GLN A 92 -16.87 -1.78 -4.93
CA GLN A 92 -18.17 -1.23 -4.56
C GLN A 92 -18.68 -1.82 -3.25
N SER A 93 -18.49 -3.12 -3.03
CA SER A 93 -18.90 -3.79 -1.78
C SER A 93 -18.05 -3.33 -0.60
N MET A 94 -16.75 -3.10 -0.78
CA MET A 94 -15.86 -2.56 0.26
C MET A 94 -16.22 -1.12 0.63
N ALA A 95 -16.72 -0.33 -0.32
CA ALA A 95 -17.15 1.04 -0.10
C ALA A 95 -18.54 1.16 0.57
N ASP A 96 -19.35 0.09 0.64
CA ASP A 96 -20.65 0.12 1.34
C ASP A 96 -20.43 0.03 2.85
N PRO A 97 -20.78 1.07 3.64
CA PRO A 97 -20.59 1.05 5.10
C PRO A 97 -21.34 -0.07 5.83
N ARG A 98 -22.35 -0.68 5.18
CA ARG A 98 -23.11 -1.81 5.73
C ARG A 98 -22.40 -3.15 5.51
N CYS A 99 -21.43 -3.20 4.59
CA CYS A 99 -20.68 -4.40 4.27
C CYS A 99 -19.49 -4.55 5.25
N ARG A 100 -19.68 -5.35 6.30
CA ARG A 100 -18.64 -5.61 7.31
C ARG A 100 -17.78 -6.84 7.00
N LEU A 101 -18.27 -7.73 6.13
CA LEU A 101 -17.61 -8.97 5.74
C LEU A 101 -17.99 -9.33 4.31
N LEU A 102 -16.98 -9.51 3.46
CA LEU A 102 -17.14 -9.98 2.09
C LEU A 102 -16.42 -11.32 1.93
N THR A 103 -17.15 -12.36 1.50
CA THR A 103 -16.58 -13.67 1.21
C THR A 103 -16.55 -13.90 -0.29
N VAL A 104 -15.35 -14.14 -0.84
CA VAL A 104 -15.17 -14.49 -2.27
C VAL A 104 -14.96 -15.99 -2.38
N THR A 105 -15.93 -16.69 -2.96
CA THR A 105 -15.88 -18.14 -3.15
C THR A 105 -15.66 -18.51 -4.61
N GLY A 106 -15.25 -19.76 -4.86
CA GLY A 106 -15.04 -20.29 -6.19
C GLY A 106 -14.01 -21.42 -6.21
N PRO A 107 -13.85 -22.13 -7.34
CA PRO A 107 -12.93 -23.25 -7.44
C PRO A 107 -11.48 -22.91 -7.06
N GLY A 108 -10.74 -23.92 -6.60
CA GLY A 108 -9.30 -23.81 -6.35
C GLY A 108 -8.55 -23.34 -7.60
N GLY A 109 -7.48 -22.57 -7.44
CA GLY A 109 -6.65 -22.10 -8.56
C GLY A 109 -7.22 -20.95 -9.41
N MET A 110 -8.48 -20.53 -9.22
CA MET A 110 -9.11 -19.45 -10.00
C MET A 110 -8.62 -18.02 -9.67
N GLY A 111 -7.49 -17.88 -8.98
CA GLY A 111 -6.89 -16.58 -8.69
C GLY A 111 -7.70 -15.68 -7.75
N LYS A 112 -8.52 -16.22 -6.83
CA LYS A 112 -9.35 -15.44 -5.89
C LYS A 112 -8.52 -14.50 -5.02
N SER A 113 -7.42 -15.00 -4.44
CA SER A 113 -6.53 -14.17 -3.62
C SER A 113 -5.95 -13.02 -4.42
N ARG A 114 -5.56 -13.29 -5.67
CA ARG A 114 -5.08 -12.25 -6.58
C ARG A 114 -6.17 -11.23 -6.90
N LEU A 115 -7.38 -11.67 -7.25
CA LEU A 115 -8.53 -10.79 -7.49
C LEU A 115 -8.81 -9.85 -6.31
N ILE A 116 -8.75 -10.35 -5.08
CA ILE A 116 -8.96 -9.55 -3.87
C ILE A 116 -7.86 -8.50 -3.71
N VAL A 117 -6.59 -8.89 -3.92
CA VAL A 117 -5.46 -7.95 -3.85
C VAL A 117 -5.57 -6.87 -4.92
N GLU A 118 -5.94 -7.23 -6.15
CA GLU A 118 -6.18 -6.27 -7.24
C GLU A 118 -7.30 -5.29 -6.90
N ALA A 119 -8.38 -5.75 -6.26
CA ALA A 119 -9.43 -4.87 -5.77
C ALA A 119 -8.94 -3.93 -4.65
N ALA A 120 -8.22 -4.47 -3.67
CA ALA A 120 -7.68 -3.70 -2.55
C ALA A 120 -6.65 -2.65 -3.01
N GLN A 121 -5.93 -2.88 -4.11
CA GLN A 121 -5.01 -1.88 -4.69
C GLN A 121 -5.72 -0.72 -5.40
N ARG A 122 -7.00 -0.88 -5.79
CA ARG A 122 -7.78 0.12 -6.53
C ARG A 122 -8.64 1.01 -5.65
N VAL A 123 -8.78 0.71 -4.36
CA VAL A 123 -9.50 1.57 -3.43
C VAL A 123 -8.68 2.82 -3.10
N ASN A 124 -9.36 3.90 -2.71
CA ASN A 124 -8.70 5.11 -2.27
C ASN A 124 -8.11 4.90 -0.87
N PRO A 125 -6.79 5.06 -0.69
CA PRO A 125 -6.15 4.92 0.62
C PRO A 125 -6.71 5.81 1.74
N LEU A 126 -7.31 6.95 1.38
CA LEU A 126 -7.88 7.88 2.35
C LEU A 126 -9.14 7.35 3.02
N ASP A 127 -9.83 6.40 2.39
CA ASP A 127 -11.05 5.80 2.95
C ASP A 127 -10.71 4.73 4.02
N TYR A 128 -9.43 4.35 4.14
CA TYR A 128 -8.90 3.34 5.05
C TYR A 128 -7.73 3.91 5.86
N PRO A 129 -7.99 4.82 6.82
CA PRO A 129 -6.93 5.50 7.57
C PRO A 129 -6.06 4.54 8.41
N ASP A 130 -6.63 3.42 8.86
CA ASP A 130 -5.93 2.37 9.61
C ASP A 130 -5.14 1.41 8.70
N GLY A 131 -5.27 1.55 7.37
CA GLY A 131 -4.60 0.71 6.38
C GLY A 131 -5.40 -0.52 5.92
N LEU A 132 -4.80 -1.28 5.02
CA LEU A 132 -5.30 -2.56 4.51
C LEU A 132 -4.23 -3.64 4.67
N TYR A 133 -4.64 -4.76 5.27
CA TYR A 133 -3.73 -5.83 5.65
C TYR A 133 -4.10 -7.13 4.95
N PHE A 134 -3.11 -7.81 4.40
CA PHE A 134 -3.26 -9.18 3.92
C PHE A 134 -2.76 -10.17 4.97
N VAL A 135 -3.65 -11.05 5.43
CA VAL A 135 -3.32 -12.10 6.39
C VAL A 135 -3.40 -13.48 5.72
N PRO A 136 -2.28 -14.15 5.44
CA PRO A 136 -2.28 -15.48 4.84
C PRO A 136 -2.70 -16.53 5.87
N LEU A 137 -3.94 -17.02 5.77
CA LEU A 137 -4.46 -18.06 6.68
C LEU A 137 -4.26 -19.49 6.17
N ALA A 138 -3.81 -19.67 4.92
CA ALA A 138 -3.82 -20.97 4.24
C ALA A 138 -2.86 -22.01 4.84
N SER A 139 -1.77 -21.57 5.48
CA SER A 139 -0.77 -22.44 6.10
C SER A 139 -1.04 -22.71 7.58
N LEU A 140 -2.07 -22.10 8.15
CA LEU A 140 -2.39 -22.26 9.57
C LEU A 140 -3.13 -23.57 9.79
N THR A 141 -2.76 -24.26 10.87
CA THR A 141 -3.30 -25.58 11.22
C THR A 141 -4.06 -25.56 12.54
N GLN A 142 -3.77 -24.60 13.42
CA GLN A 142 -4.42 -24.47 14.71
C GLN A 142 -5.20 -23.15 14.83
N PRO A 143 -6.38 -23.13 15.47
CA PRO A 143 -7.19 -21.92 15.61
C PRO A 143 -6.49 -20.76 16.34
N ASP A 144 -5.60 -21.05 17.29
CA ASP A 144 -4.85 -20.04 18.05
C ASP A 144 -3.78 -19.33 17.21
N GLU A 145 -3.35 -19.93 16.09
CA GLU A 145 -2.41 -19.30 15.15
C GLU A 145 -3.06 -18.12 14.38
N VAL A 146 -4.39 -18.12 14.24
CA VAL A 146 -5.12 -17.08 13.50
C VAL A 146 -4.94 -15.71 14.16
N ILE A 147 -5.08 -15.65 15.48
CA ILE A 147 -4.94 -14.38 16.23
C ILE A 147 -3.51 -13.85 16.10
N ARG A 148 -2.51 -14.73 16.20
CA ARG A 148 -1.10 -14.36 16.03
C ARG A 148 -0.82 -13.86 14.62
N ALA A 149 -1.29 -14.55 13.60
CA ALA A 149 -1.11 -14.13 12.21
C ALA A 149 -1.76 -12.76 11.91
N ILE A 150 -2.90 -12.46 12.52
CA ILE A 150 -3.54 -11.13 12.41
C ILE A 150 -2.70 -10.08 13.13
N ALA A 151 -2.25 -10.35 14.36
CA ALA A 151 -1.42 -9.41 15.13
C ALA A 151 -0.10 -9.08 14.41
N ASP A 152 0.58 -10.11 13.89
CA ASP A 152 1.83 -9.97 13.13
C ASP A 152 1.62 -9.10 11.88
N ALA A 153 0.50 -9.31 11.17
CA ALA A 153 0.19 -8.55 9.97
C ALA A 153 -0.10 -7.07 10.27
N VAL A 154 -0.73 -6.77 11.40
CA VAL A 154 -1.16 -5.41 11.80
C VAL A 154 -0.08 -4.67 12.61
N SER A 155 1.00 -5.33 13.04
CA SER A 155 2.10 -4.76 13.82
C SER A 155 1.65 -4.16 15.17
N VAL A 156 0.98 -4.98 15.99
CA VAL A 156 0.74 -4.73 17.43
C VAL A 156 1.92 -5.22 18.26
#